data_AF-A0A497GYZ3-F1
#
_entry.id   AF-A0A497GYZ3-F1
#
_cell.length_a   1.000
_cell.length_b   1.000
_cell.length_c   1.000
_cell.angle_alpha   90.00
_cell.angle_beta   90.00
_cell.angle_gamma   90.00
#
_symmetry.space_group_name_H-M   'P 1'
#
loop_
_entity.id
_entity.type
_entity.pdbx_description
1 polymer ?
#
loop_
_entity_poly.entity_id
_entity_poly.type
_entity_poly.pdbx_seq_one_letter_code
_entity_poly.pdbx_strand_id
1 'polypeptide(L)'
;MKLQVCGIPRSGSTLVWQLVQEIFPDQQIGKTHPDAWEYEDGLVSIITIRNPYDVAASRYRIRLSRGGEGVDGMIGLEAELDVMSTMYVGLKYVVCSPHMLLRYETFYSNYDWIFDLLEIHFDLDIHENVRNHLKEKYSLAANKARAEKLKNFNEIDDMQIHGDHIGPVHPNTWQESLPKWGHEMVRKYCEPIAKEWRYEIC
;
A
#
# COMPACT_ATOMS: atom_id res chain seq x y z
N MET A 1 5.51 21.70 -9.58
CA MET A 1 6.05 20.34 -9.35
C MET A 1 4.89 19.40 -9.52
N LYS A 2 5.02 18.31 -10.29
CA LYS A 2 3.96 17.30 -10.33
C LYS A 2 4.25 16.23 -9.31
N LEU A 3 3.23 15.78 -8.59
CA LEU A 3 3.36 14.80 -7.52
C LEU A 3 2.45 13.61 -7.79
N GLN A 4 2.98 12.42 -7.52
CA GLN A 4 2.17 11.21 -7.48
C GLN A 4 2.56 10.30 -6.33
N VAL A 5 1.59 9.53 -5.86
CA VAL A 5 1.81 8.40 -4.97
C VAL A 5 1.61 7.12 -5.77
N CYS A 6 2.66 6.31 -5.87
CA CYS A 6 2.57 4.97 -6.41
C CYS A 6 2.79 3.96 -5.30
N GLY A 7 2.17 2.80 -5.43
CA GLY A 7 2.53 1.69 -4.57
C GLY A 7 2.01 0.39 -5.11
N ILE A 8 2.57 -0.70 -4.62
CA ILE A 8 1.94 -2.01 -4.80
C ILE A 8 0.54 -1.93 -4.16
N PRO A 9 -0.54 -2.41 -4.80
CA PRO A 9 -1.83 -2.48 -4.14
C PRO A 9 -1.67 -3.14 -2.75
N ARG A 10 -2.30 -2.55 -1.72
CA ARG A 10 -2.21 -3.00 -0.32
C ARG A 10 -0.90 -2.65 0.41
N SER A 11 -0.07 -1.75 -0.13
CA SER A 11 1.17 -1.24 0.50
C SER A 11 1.00 -0.01 1.39
N GLY A 12 -0.24 0.45 1.62
CA GLY A 12 -0.51 1.70 2.36
C GLY A 12 -0.46 2.97 1.50
N SER A 13 -0.39 2.85 0.17
CA SER A 13 -0.44 3.99 -0.76
C SER A 13 -1.64 4.90 -0.56
N THR A 14 -2.81 4.38 -0.15
CA THR A 14 -4.00 5.19 0.16
C THR A 14 -3.76 6.16 1.30
N LEU A 15 -3.14 5.72 2.40
CA LEU A 15 -2.83 6.59 3.54
C LEU A 15 -1.85 7.70 3.12
N VAL A 16 -0.76 7.30 2.44
CA VAL A 16 0.26 8.27 1.99
C VAL A 16 -0.36 9.28 1.04
N TRP A 17 -1.18 8.85 0.09
CA TRP A 17 -1.89 9.75 -0.82
C TRP A 17 -2.83 10.72 -0.11
N GLN A 18 -3.62 10.25 0.86
CA GLN A 18 -4.50 11.10 1.67
C GLN A 18 -3.71 12.20 2.41
N LEU A 19 -2.57 11.83 3.02
CA LEU A 19 -1.72 12.80 3.72
C LEU A 19 -1.10 13.82 2.76
N VAL A 20 -0.55 13.35 1.63
CA VAL A 20 0.12 14.20 0.64
C VAL A 20 -0.86 15.17 0.01
N GLN A 21 -2.10 14.76 -0.28
CA GLN A 21 -3.11 15.67 -0.81
C GLN A 21 -3.43 16.85 0.11
N GLU A 22 -3.44 16.62 1.42
CA GLU A 22 -3.78 17.66 2.39
C GLU A 22 -2.58 18.57 2.71
N ILE A 23 -1.35 18.04 2.60
CA ILE A 23 -0.13 18.81 2.76
C ILE A 23 0.11 19.72 1.53
N PHE A 24 -0.32 19.28 0.35
CA PHE A 24 -0.17 20.02 -0.91
C PHE A 24 -1.52 20.32 -1.57
N PRO A 25 -2.40 21.14 -0.94
CA PRO A 25 -3.78 21.34 -1.39
C PRO A 25 -3.89 22.00 -2.77
N ASP A 26 -2.87 22.78 -3.18
CA ASP A 26 -2.83 23.45 -4.48
C ASP A 26 -2.23 22.58 -5.60
N GLN A 27 -1.87 21.32 -5.30
CA GLN A 27 -1.29 20.39 -6.26
C GLN A 27 -2.27 19.26 -6.59
N GLN A 28 -2.35 18.90 -7.86
CA GLN A 28 -3.05 17.68 -8.25
C GLN A 28 -2.15 16.47 -8.00
N ILE A 29 -2.50 15.67 -6.99
CA ILE A 29 -1.73 14.47 -6.61
C ILE A 29 -2.35 13.23 -7.25
N GLY A 30 -1.63 12.61 -8.19
CA GLY A 30 -2.02 11.33 -8.78
C GLY A 30 -1.84 10.18 -7.78
N LYS A 31 -2.71 9.16 -7.86
CA LYS A 31 -2.52 7.88 -7.17
C LYS A 31 -2.51 6.77 -8.20
N THR A 32 -1.44 5.99 -8.26
CA THR A 32 -1.28 4.94 -9.27
C THR A 32 -0.65 3.66 -8.70
N HIS A 33 -0.58 2.64 -9.54
CA HIS A 33 0.10 1.37 -9.33
C HIS A 33 1.16 1.19 -10.46
N PRO A 34 2.16 0.31 -10.29
CA PRO A 34 3.27 0.23 -11.24
C PRO A 34 2.87 -0.11 -12.69
N ASP A 35 1.72 -0.74 -12.89
CA ASP A 35 1.12 -1.08 -14.19
C ASP A 35 0.49 0.12 -14.91
N ALA A 36 0.18 1.19 -14.19
CA ALA A 36 -0.39 2.44 -14.70
C ALA A 36 0.54 3.63 -14.40
N TRP A 37 1.84 3.38 -14.25
CA TRP A 37 2.81 4.41 -13.96
C TRP A 37 3.04 5.32 -15.18
N GLU A 38 2.91 6.62 -14.96
CA GLU A 38 3.20 7.63 -15.98
C GLU A 38 4.62 8.18 -15.77
N TYR A 39 5.38 8.29 -16.86
CA TYR A 39 6.64 9.02 -16.87
C TYR A 39 6.39 10.42 -17.43
N GLU A 40 6.70 11.43 -16.64
CA GLU A 40 6.67 12.82 -17.08
C GLU A 40 7.85 13.58 -16.47
N ASP A 41 8.48 14.47 -17.26
CA ASP A 41 9.57 15.30 -16.77
C ASP A 41 9.10 16.19 -15.60
N GLY A 42 9.87 16.18 -14.52
CA GLY A 42 9.55 16.94 -13.29
C GLY A 42 8.48 16.31 -12.39
N LEU A 43 8.09 15.06 -12.65
CA LEU A 43 7.23 14.25 -11.78
C LEU A 43 8.03 13.70 -10.59
N VAL A 44 7.71 14.18 -9.40
CA VAL A 44 8.22 13.63 -8.15
C VAL A 44 7.24 12.57 -7.66
N SER A 45 7.78 11.44 -7.23
CA SER A 45 6.94 10.31 -6.85
C SER A 45 7.28 9.75 -5.49
N ILE A 46 6.22 9.45 -4.74
CA ILE A 46 6.26 8.85 -3.43
C ILE A 46 5.81 7.40 -3.60
N ILE A 47 6.74 6.48 -3.42
CA ILE A 47 6.56 5.06 -3.70
C ILE A 47 6.37 4.33 -2.38
N THR A 48 5.30 3.55 -2.27
CA THR A 48 5.04 2.71 -1.10
C THR A 48 5.21 1.23 -1.43
N ILE A 49 6.07 0.57 -0.67
CA ILE A 49 6.27 -0.88 -0.70
C ILE A 49 5.87 -1.48 0.64
N ARG A 50 5.53 -2.77 0.61
CA ARG A 50 5.24 -3.57 1.79
C ARG A 50 5.90 -4.93 1.64
N ASN A 51 6.07 -5.65 2.72
CA ASN A 51 6.48 -7.05 2.73
C ASN A 51 5.57 -7.84 1.76
N PRO A 52 6.13 -8.49 0.71
CA PRO A 52 5.33 -9.16 -0.31
C PRO A 52 4.46 -10.29 0.27
N TYR A 53 4.88 -10.91 1.37
CA TYR A 53 4.09 -11.92 2.06
C TYR A 53 2.80 -11.34 2.65
N ASP A 54 2.88 -10.18 3.30
CA ASP A 54 1.69 -9.50 3.86
C ASP A 54 0.79 -8.93 2.76
N VAL A 55 1.38 -8.50 1.63
CA VAL A 55 0.60 -8.10 0.45
C VAL A 55 -0.20 -9.29 -0.08
N ALA A 56 0.43 -10.45 -0.28
CA ALA A 56 -0.24 -11.66 -0.72
C ALA A 56 -1.40 -12.05 0.22
N ALA A 57 -1.16 -12.05 1.54
CA ALA A 57 -2.21 -12.30 2.53
C ALA A 57 -3.35 -11.27 2.45
N SER A 58 -3.03 -9.98 2.28
CA SER A 58 -4.03 -8.91 2.18
C SER A 58 -4.88 -9.05 0.92
N ARG A 59 -4.28 -9.45 -0.22
CA ARG A 59 -5.00 -9.68 -1.48
C ARG A 59 -5.87 -10.93 -1.41
N TYR A 60 -5.36 -12.02 -0.84
CA TYR A 60 -6.13 -13.24 -0.61
C TYR A 60 -7.39 -12.99 0.20
N ARG A 61 -7.30 -12.19 1.27
CA ARG A 61 -8.47 -11.81 2.08
C ARG A 61 -9.55 -11.09 1.25
N ILE A 62 -9.17 -10.16 0.37
CA ILE A 62 -10.13 -9.48 -0.50
C ILE A 62 -10.77 -10.46 -1.50
N ARG A 63 -10.02 -11.46 -1.96
CA ARG A 63 -10.57 -12.53 -2.79
C ARG A 63 -11.62 -13.36 -2.03
N LEU A 64 -11.35 -13.69 -0.77
CA LEU A 64 -12.30 -14.37 0.11
C LEU A 64 -13.57 -13.54 0.33
N SER A 65 -13.46 -12.23 0.56
CA SER A 65 -14.66 -11.37 0.70
C SER A 65 -15.50 -11.27 -0.57
N ARG A 66 -14.93 -11.66 -1.72
CA ARG A 66 -15.61 -11.82 -3.01
C ARG A 66 -16.08 -13.26 -3.28
N GLY A 67 -16.11 -14.13 -2.26
CA GLY A 67 -16.62 -15.51 -2.34
C GLY A 67 -15.65 -16.53 -2.96
N GLY A 68 -14.36 -16.21 -3.11
CA GLY A 68 -13.36 -17.15 -3.64
C GLY A 68 -12.83 -18.10 -2.57
N GLU A 69 -13.56 -19.19 -2.27
CA GLU A 69 -13.14 -20.21 -1.29
C GLU A 69 -12.68 -21.52 -1.96
N GLY A 70 -12.06 -22.42 -1.18
CA GLY A 70 -11.66 -23.74 -1.66
C GLY A 70 -10.69 -23.69 -2.85
N VAL A 71 -10.98 -24.46 -3.90
CA VAL A 71 -10.15 -24.53 -5.13
C VAL A 71 -10.11 -23.19 -5.86
N ASP A 72 -11.22 -22.45 -5.88
CA ASP A 72 -11.27 -21.10 -6.48
C ASP A 72 -10.41 -20.10 -5.71
N GLY A 73 -10.29 -20.30 -4.40
CA GLY A 73 -9.36 -19.57 -3.54
C GLY A 73 -7.89 -19.89 -3.86
N MET A 74 -7.56 -21.15 -4.16
CA MET A 74 -6.20 -21.56 -4.56
C MET A 74 -5.80 -20.96 -5.91
N ILE A 75 -6.63 -21.14 -6.93
CA ILE A 75 -6.39 -20.59 -8.28
C ILE A 75 -6.36 -19.06 -8.23
N GLY A 76 -7.27 -18.47 -7.45
CA GLY A 76 -7.28 -17.03 -7.20
C GLY A 76 -5.98 -16.54 -6.57
N LEU A 77 -5.49 -17.20 -5.52
CA LEU A 77 -4.24 -16.81 -4.86
C LEU A 77 -3.06 -16.87 -5.83
N GLU A 78 -2.95 -17.92 -6.64
CA GLU A 78 -1.86 -18.05 -7.61
C GLU A 78 -1.88 -16.92 -8.66
N ALA A 79 -3.06 -16.60 -9.20
CA ALA A 79 -3.22 -15.48 -10.12
C ALA A 79 -2.86 -14.13 -9.47
N GLU A 80 -3.27 -13.91 -8.22
CA GLU A 80 -2.94 -12.70 -7.45
C GLU A 80 -1.42 -12.57 -7.19
N LEU A 81 -0.74 -13.70 -6.92
CA LEU A 81 0.70 -13.76 -6.72
C LEU A 81 1.48 -13.46 -8.01
N ASP A 82 0.99 -13.92 -9.15
CA ASP A 82 1.61 -13.65 -10.46
C ASP A 82 1.52 -12.17 -10.84
N VAL A 83 0.33 -11.57 -10.70
CA VAL A 83 0.11 -10.12 -10.91
C VAL A 83 0.98 -9.31 -9.95
N MET A 84 0.99 -9.67 -8.67
CA MET A 84 1.81 -9.00 -7.67
C MET A 84 3.30 -9.06 -8.03
N SER A 85 3.80 -10.23 -8.44
CA SER A 85 5.20 -10.41 -8.83
C SER A 85 5.58 -9.48 -9.98
N THR A 86 4.70 -9.37 -10.99
CA THR A 86 4.87 -8.44 -12.11
C THR A 86 4.91 -6.98 -11.65
N MET A 87 4.05 -6.58 -10.71
CA MET A 87 4.04 -5.22 -10.16
C MET A 87 5.34 -4.88 -9.41
N TYR A 88 5.90 -5.81 -8.62
CA TYR A 88 7.20 -5.59 -7.96
C TYR A 88 8.35 -5.48 -8.95
N VAL A 89 8.30 -6.23 -10.07
CA VAL A 89 9.27 -6.07 -11.16
C VAL A 89 9.13 -4.70 -11.81
N GLY A 90 7.90 -4.28 -12.15
CA GLY A 90 7.61 -2.97 -12.72
C GLY A 90 8.12 -1.82 -11.83
N LEU A 91 7.93 -1.96 -10.51
CA LEU A 91 8.35 -0.94 -9.56
C LEU A 91 9.88 -0.75 -9.52
N LYS A 92 10.68 -1.74 -9.92
CA LYS A 92 12.14 -1.55 -10.03
C LYS A 92 12.51 -0.47 -11.04
N TYR A 93 11.82 -0.44 -12.18
CA TYR A 93 12.05 0.56 -13.22
C TYR A 93 11.59 1.94 -12.79
N VAL A 94 10.58 1.97 -11.92
CA VAL A 94 10.06 3.19 -11.33
C VAL A 94 11.05 3.80 -10.33
N VAL A 95 11.68 3.01 -9.45
CA VAL A 95 12.57 3.52 -8.36
C VAL A 95 13.90 4.13 -8.87
N CYS A 96 14.20 4.11 -10.16
CA CYS A 96 15.48 4.56 -10.73
C CYS A 96 15.66 6.09 -10.88
N SER A 97 14.71 6.92 -10.46
CA SER A 97 14.76 8.41 -10.48
C SER A 97 14.65 8.98 -9.05
N PRO A 98 14.76 10.31 -8.78
CA PRO A 98 14.68 10.83 -7.42
C PRO A 98 13.25 10.67 -6.88
N HIS A 99 13.03 9.54 -6.22
CA HIS A 99 11.76 9.12 -5.66
C HIS A 99 11.93 8.81 -4.18
N MET A 100 10.87 9.08 -3.42
CA MET A 100 10.82 8.71 -2.01
C MET A 100 10.29 7.28 -1.91
N LEU A 101 11.10 6.36 -1.39
CA LEU A 101 10.65 4.97 -1.14
C LEU A 101 10.27 4.80 0.33
N LEU A 102 9.00 4.51 0.58
CA LEU A 102 8.41 4.32 1.90
C LEU A 102 8.07 2.84 2.13
N ARG A 103 8.51 2.29 3.25
CA ARG A 103 8.19 0.92 3.67
C ARG A 103 7.01 0.95 4.63
N TYR A 104 5.97 0.18 4.31
CA TYR A 104 4.77 0.08 5.13
C TYR A 104 5.07 -0.27 6.58
N GLU A 105 6.01 -1.17 6.80
CA GLU A 105 6.44 -1.64 8.13
C GLU A 105 7.02 -0.51 8.99
N THR A 106 7.61 0.50 8.35
CA THR A 106 8.20 1.65 9.05
C THR A 106 7.13 2.66 9.46
N PHE A 107 6.16 2.93 8.58
CA PHE A 107 5.11 3.91 8.86
C PHE A 107 3.81 3.31 9.40
N TYR A 108 3.73 1.99 9.54
CA TYR A 108 2.59 1.32 10.14
C TYR A 108 2.45 1.79 11.59
N SER A 109 1.41 2.59 11.86
CA SER A 109 1.18 3.27 13.15
C SER A 109 2.21 4.35 13.53
N ASN A 110 3.11 4.74 12.61
CA ASN A 110 4.07 5.82 12.83
C ASN A 110 3.96 6.87 11.72
N TYR A 111 3.03 7.81 11.93
CA TYR A 111 2.71 8.86 10.95
C TYR A 111 3.77 9.96 10.96
N ASP A 112 4.43 10.20 12.11
CA ASP A 112 5.50 11.18 12.22
C ASP A 112 6.66 10.87 11.29
N TRP A 113 7.00 9.59 11.12
CA TRP A 113 8.01 9.19 10.15
C TRP A 113 7.68 9.61 8.71
N ILE A 114 6.40 9.60 8.31
CA ILE A 114 5.98 10.09 7.00
C ILE A 114 6.16 11.62 6.94
N PHE A 115 5.70 12.34 7.95
CA PHE A 115 5.81 13.80 7.99
C PHE A 115 7.25 14.28 7.96
N ASP A 116 8.11 13.72 8.81
CA ASP A 116 9.54 14.05 8.87
C ASP A 116 10.21 13.82 7.50
N LEU A 117 9.85 12.71 6.83
CA LEU A 117 10.37 12.41 5.50
C LEU A 117 9.89 13.42 4.45
N LEU A 118 8.63 13.85 4.52
CA LEU A 118 8.09 14.87 3.62
C LEU A 118 8.73 16.24 3.86
N GLU A 119 8.91 16.64 5.11
CA GLU A 119 9.60 17.90 5.49
C GLU A 119 11.02 17.95 4.95
N ILE A 120 11.79 16.88 5.16
CA ILE A 120 13.17 16.79 4.67
C ILE A 120 13.21 16.81 3.14
N HIS A 121 12.33 16.06 2.47
CA HIS A 121 12.39 15.92 1.02
C HIS A 121 11.92 17.16 0.27
N PHE A 122 10.90 17.84 0.79
CA PHE A 122 10.28 18.99 0.14
C PHE A 122 10.66 20.34 0.75
N ASP A 123 11.57 20.35 1.74
CA ASP A 123 12.01 21.55 2.47
C ASP A 123 10.83 22.38 2.98
N LEU A 124 9.95 21.72 3.74
CA LEU A 124 8.74 22.31 4.30
C LEU A 124 8.65 22.08 5.82
N ASP A 125 7.76 22.81 6.48
CA ASP A 125 7.47 22.69 7.92
C ASP A 125 5.99 22.34 8.11
N ILE A 126 5.69 21.10 8.53
CA ILE A 126 4.32 20.64 8.83
C ILE A 126 4.06 20.90 10.30
N HIS A 127 3.43 22.04 10.57
CA HIS A 127 3.09 22.45 11.92
C HIS A 127 2.38 21.33 12.71
N GLU A 128 2.70 21.18 13.99
CA GLU A 128 2.23 20.08 14.85
C GLU A 128 0.70 19.92 14.86
N ASN A 129 -0.05 21.03 14.92
CA ASN A 129 -1.51 21.00 14.81
C ASN A 129 -2.02 20.35 13.51
N VAL A 130 -1.35 20.57 12.38
CA VAL A 130 -1.68 19.94 11.09
C VAL A 130 -1.37 18.45 11.16
N ARG A 131 -0.18 18.07 11.66
CA ARG A 131 0.18 16.66 11.87
C ARG A 131 -0.87 15.93 12.71
N ASN A 132 -1.26 16.51 13.85
CA ASN A 132 -2.24 15.92 14.76
C ASN A 132 -3.63 15.80 14.11
N HIS A 133 -4.08 16.83 13.40
CA HIS A 133 -5.33 16.78 12.65
C HIS A 133 -5.34 15.66 11.60
N LEU A 134 -4.26 15.54 10.81
CA LEU A 134 -4.14 14.53 9.77
C LEU A 134 -4.03 13.11 10.35
N LYS A 135 -3.32 12.92 11.46
CA LYS A 135 -3.26 11.65 12.19
C LYS A 135 -4.66 11.21 12.63
N GLU A 136 -5.44 12.11 13.20
CA GLU A 136 -6.81 11.80 13.63
C GLU A 136 -7.70 11.47 12.42
N LYS A 137 -7.71 12.36 11.43
CA LYS A 137 -8.55 12.28 10.22
C LYS A 137 -8.27 11.02 9.40
N TYR A 138 -7.02 10.59 9.26
CA TYR A 138 -6.61 9.47 8.42
C TYR A 138 -6.05 8.28 9.20
N SER A 139 -6.25 8.26 10.52
CA SER A 139 -5.90 7.11 11.36
C SER A 139 -6.44 5.81 10.78
N LEU A 140 -5.78 4.70 11.11
CA LEU A 140 -6.27 3.36 10.74
C LEU A 140 -7.72 3.15 11.23
N ALA A 141 -8.05 3.65 12.42
CA ALA A 141 -9.39 3.61 12.99
C ALA A 141 -10.39 4.45 12.18
N ALA A 142 -10.04 5.70 11.82
CA ALA A 142 -10.91 6.56 11.02
C ALA A 142 -11.16 5.97 9.62
N ASN A 143 -10.11 5.48 8.96
CA ASN A 143 -10.23 4.84 7.64
C ASN A 143 -10.97 3.50 7.71
N LYS A 144 -10.86 2.75 8.80
CA LYS A 144 -11.69 1.56 9.04
C LYS A 144 -13.16 1.93 9.19
N ALA A 145 -13.47 2.96 9.98
CA ALA A 145 -14.84 3.46 10.14
C ALA A 145 -15.44 4.02 8.83
N ARG A 146 -14.61 4.54 7.90
CA ARG A 146 -15.04 4.87 6.53
C ARG A 146 -15.38 3.60 5.75
N ALA A 147 -14.46 2.63 5.72
CA ALA A 147 -14.64 1.37 4.99
C ALA A 147 -15.88 0.59 5.44
N GLU A 148 -16.21 0.59 6.73
CA GLU A 148 -17.37 -0.11 7.30
C GLU A 148 -18.72 0.48 6.86
N LYS A 149 -18.73 1.70 6.30
CA LYS A 149 -19.95 2.31 5.73
C LYS A 149 -20.23 1.83 4.30
N LEU A 150 -19.26 1.18 3.66
CA LEU A 150 -19.33 0.69 2.29
C LEU A 150 -19.67 -0.80 2.31
N LYS A 151 -20.45 -1.29 1.35
CA LYS A 151 -21.01 -2.65 1.35
C LYS A 151 -19.96 -3.73 1.17
N ASN A 152 -18.97 -3.49 0.30
CA ASN A 152 -17.94 -4.46 -0.06
C ASN A 152 -16.80 -3.75 -0.82
N PHE A 153 -15.76 -4.50 -1.17
CA PHE A 153 -14.58 -3.96 -1.85
C PHE A 153 -14.83 -3.33 -3.23
N ASN A 154 -15.97 -3.58 -3.88
CA ASN A 154 -16.30 -2.92 -5.14
C ASN A 154 -16.90 -1.52 -4.95
N GLU A 155 -17.30 -1.17 -3.73
CA GLU A 155 -17.76 0.16 -3.38
C GLU A 155 -16.58 0.97 -2.83
N ILE A 156 -16.40 2.19 -3.34
CA ILE A 156 -15.27 3.08 -3.04
C ILE A 156 -15.80 4.48 -2.71
N ASP A 157 -15.20 5.13 -1.71
CA ASP A 157 -15.47 6.54 -1.40
C ASP A 157 -14.55 7.51 -2.18
N ASP A 158 -14.78 8.81 -1.98
CA ASP A 158 -13.98 9.89 -2.57
C ASP A 158 -12.52 9.90 -2.08
N MET A 159 -12.27 9.32 -0.91
CA MET A 159 -10.96 9.18 -0.27
C MET A 159 -10.24 7.89 -0.66
N GLN A 160 -10.70 7.20 -1.71
CA GLN A 160 -10.13 5.97 -2.27
C GLN A 160 -10.11 4.80 -1.25
N ILE A 161 -10.99 4.84 -0.26
CA ILE A 161 -11.25 3.75 0.68
C ILE A 161 -12.35 2.88 0.08
N HIS A 162 -12.12 1.57 0.12
CA HIS A 162 -13.08 0.58 -0.35
C HIS A 162 -13.80 -0.06 0.85
N GLY A 163 -14.94 -0.72 0.64
CA GLY A 163 -15.43 -1.69 1.63
C GLY A 163 -14.38 -2.78 1.85
N ASP A 164 -14.28 -3.32 3.07
CA ASP A 164 -13.23 -4.28 3.45
C ASP A 164 -11.79 -3.79 3.23
N HIS A 165 -11.53 -2.50 2.96
CA HIS A 165 -10.18 -2.03 2.63
C HIS A 165 -9.20 -2.21 3.78
N ILE A 166 -9.65 -2.03 5.02
CA ILE A 166 -8.85 -2.25 6.23
C ILE A 166 -9.19 -3.62 6.81
N GLY A 167 -8.18 -4.48 6.97
CA GLY A 167 -8.34 -5.84 7.47
C GLY A 167 -7.31 -6.20 8.55
N PRO A 168 -7.33 -7.44 9.04
CA PRO A 168 -6.47 -7.90 10.15
C PRO A 168 -5.00 -8.13 9.76
N VAL A 169 -4.65 -8.03 8.46
CA VAL A 169 -3.27 -8.27 8.00
C VAL A 169 -2.40 -7.06 8.34
N HIS A 170 -1.48 -7.25 9.27
CA HIS A 170 -0.56 -6.23 9.80
C HIS A 170 0.88 -6.64 9.41
N PRO A 171 1.91 -5.81 9.66
CA PRO A 171 3.28 -6.20 9.39
C PRO A 171 3.64 -7.55 10.00
N ASN A 172 4.14 -8.46 9.15
CA ASN A 172 4.63 -9.79 9.49
C ASN A 172 3.59 -10.76 10.06
N THR A 173 2.30 -10.60 9.71
CA THR A 173 1.21 -11.51 10.16
C THR A 173 0.63 -12.39 9.05
N TRP A 174 1.28 -12.46 7.89
CA TRP A 174 0.80 -13.21 6.72
C TRP A 174 0.49 -14.70 7.01
N GLN A 175 1.28 -15.36 7.87
CA GLN A 175 1.13 -16.79 8.17
C GLN A 175 -0.20 -17.08 8.88
N GLU A 176 -0.67 -16.16 9.71
CA GLU A 176 -1.94 -16.24 10.44
C GLU A 176 -3.13 -15.99 9.52
N SER A 177 -2.90 -15.22 8.45
CA SER A 177 -3.92 -14.73 7.54
C SER A 177 -4.16 -15.64 6.33
N LEU A 178 -3.32 -16.68 6.17
CA LEU A 178 -3.36 -17.60 5.04
C LEU A 178 -3.56 -19.04 5.51
N PRO A 179 -4.35 -19.85 4.78
CA PRO A 179 -4.45 -21.27 5.06
C PRO A 179 -3.10 -21.96 4.83
N LYS A 180 -2.84 -23.04 5.56
CA LYS A 180 -1.55 -23.76 5.52
C LYS A 180 -1.12 -24.18 4.10
N TRP A 181 -2.07 -24.58 3.25
CA TRP A 181 -1.77 -24.94 1.86
C TRP A 181 -1.20 -23.75 1.06
N GLY A 182 -1.58 -22.52 1.40
CA GLY A 182 -1.13 -21.31 0.69
C GLY A 182 0.29 -20.90 1.09
N HIS A 183 0.83 -21.42 2.20
CA HIS A 183 2.13 -20.98 2.71
C HIS A 183 3.28 -21.31 1.76
N GLU A 184 3.28 -22.51 1.19
CA GLU A 184 4.31 -22.92 0.23
C GLU A 184 4.24 -22.11 -1.07
N MET A 185 3.01 -21.90 -1.57
CA MET A 185 2.76 -21.09 -2.76
C MET A 185 3.24 -19.65 -2.54
N VAL A 186 2.86 -19.02 -1.43
CA VAL A 186 3.30 -17.65 -1.12
C VAL A 186 4.82 -17.58 -0.98
N ARG A 187 5.48 -18.55 -0.35
CA ARG A 187 6.96 -18.59 -0.29
C ARG A 187 7.59 -18.64 -1.68
N LYS A 188 7.10 -19.52 -2.56
CA LYS A 188 7.61 -19.67 -3.93
C LYS A 188 7.64 -18.34 -4.69
N TYR A 189 6.59 -17.53 -4.58
CA TYR A 189 6.48 -16.25 -5.30
C TYR A 189 7.11 -15.07 -4.54
N CYS A 190 6.91 -15.00 -3.22
CA CYS A 190 7.32 -13.86 -2.41
C CYS A 190 8.79 -13.88 -1.99
N GLU A 191 9.41 -15.06 -1.85
CA GLU A 191 10.79 -15.13 -1.34
C GLU A 191 11.81 -14.43 -2.25
N PRO A 192 11.79 -14.60 -3.59
CA PRO A 192 12.68 -13.84 -4.47
C PRO A 192 12.47 -12.33 -4.37
N ILE A 193 11.21 -11.89 -4.29
CA ILE A 193 10.85 -10.47 -4.15
C ILE A 193 11.34 -9.93 -2.80
N ALA A 194 11.12 -10.67 -1.71
CA ALA A 194 11.54 -10.27 -0.38
C ALA A 194 13.06 -10.09 -0.31
N LYS A 195 13.84 -11.06 -0.84
CA LYS A 195 15.30 -10.97 -0.91
C LYS A 195 15.76 -9.74 -1.70
N GLU A 196 15.18 -9.53 -2.87
CA GLU A 196 15.49 -8.40 -3.74
C GLU A 196 15.25 -7.05 -3.05
N TRP A 197 14.09 -6.90 -2.41
CA TRP A 197 13.68 -5.69 -1.72
C TRP A 197 14.17 -5.62 -0.27
N ARG A 198 15.08 -6.53 0.12
CA ARG A 198 15.73 -6.60 1.44
C ARG A 198 14.73 -6.66 2.61
N TYR A 199 13.68 -7.44 2.47
CA TYR A 199 12.85 -7.85 3.60
C TYR A 199 13.50 -9.05 4.30
N GLU A 200 13.58 -8.99 5.62
CA GLU A 200 13.99 -10.14 6.43
C GLU A 200 12.88 -11.21 6.35
N ILE A 201 13.28 -12.45 6.09
CA ILE A 201 12.36 -13.59 6.08
C ILE A 201 12.22 -14.05 7.54
N CYS A 202 11.10 -13.71 8.16
CA CYS A 202 10.70 -14.26 9.46
C CYS A 202 9.91 -15.56 9.28
#